data_AF-A0A944BL47-F1
#
_entry.id   AF-A0A944BL47-F1
#
_cell.length_a   1.000
_cell.length_b   1.000
_cell.length_c   1.000
_cell.angle_alpha   90.00
_cell.angle_beta   90.00
_cell.angle_gamma   90.00
#
_symmetry.space_group_name_H-M   'P 1'
#
loop_
_entity.id
_entity.type
_entity.pdbx_description
1 polymer ?
#
loop_
_entity_poly.entity_id
_entity_poly.type
_entity_poly.pdbx_seq_one_letter_code
_entity_poly.pdbx_strand_id
1 'polypeptide(L)'
;MYYIGAHVSASGGVENAPLNAHNIGATAFALFTKNQRQWFSSPLTEESIALFKSRCAEYGFTPCQILPHDSYLINLGSPDKESLEKSRNSFIEEMHRCEQLGLDRLNFHPGSHLKKISEDDCLKIIAESIN
;
A
#
# COMPACT_ATOMS: atom_id res chain seq x y z
N MET A 1 -20.60 -13.94 1.64
CA MET A 1 -19.27 -14.56 1.75
C MET A 1 -18.42 -13.66 2.64
N TYR A 2 -17.65 -14.22 3.58
CA TYR A 2 -16.68 -13.42 4.36
C TYR A 2 -15.31 -13.52 3.70
N TYR A 3 -14.56 -12.42 3.74
CA TYR A 3 -13.18 -12.35 3.27
C TYR A 3 -12.27 -12.17 4.47
N ILE A 4 -11.49 -13.20 4.77
CA ILE A 4 -10.71 -13.33 5.99
C ILE A 4 -9.30 -13.77 5.62
N GLY A 5 -8.31 -13.10 6.21
CA GLY A 5 -6.91 -13.53 6.16
C GLY A 5 -6.03 -12.59 6.97
N ALA A 6 -4.79 -12.42 6.53
CA ALA A 6 -3.77 -11.69 7.28
C ALA A 6 -3.01 -10.69 6.39
N HIS A 7 -2.25 -9.81 7.04
CA HIS A 7 -1.17 -9.11 6.36
C HIS A 7 0.00 -10.07 6.19
N VAL A 8 0.22 -10.56 4.97
CA VAL A 8 1.23 -11.58 4.66
C VAL A 8 2.53 -10.94 4.15
N SER A 9 3.61 -11.71 4.21
CA SER A 9 4.91 -11.28 3.72
C SER A 9 4.95 -11.24 2.19
N ALA A 10 5.54 -10.18 1.64
CA ALA A 10 5.93 -10.03 0.23
C ALA A 10 7.46 -10.11 0.06
N SER A 11 8.17 -10.70 1.03
CA SER A 11 9.62 -10.83 0.97
C SER A 11 10.03 -11.65 -0.27
N GLY A 12 11.06 -11.16 -0.97
CA GLY A 12 11.51 -11.74 -2.24
C GLY A 12 10.66 -11.40 -3.46
N GLY A 13 9.59 -10.60 -3.32
CA GLY A 13 8.74 -10.16 -4.43
C GLY A 13 7.26 -10.10 -4.05
N VAL A 14 6.53 -9.13 -4.61
CA VAL A 14 5.08 -8.97 -4.35
C VAL A 14 4.27 -10.19 -4.77
N GLU A 15 4.73 -10.89 -5.81
CA GLU A 15 4.20 -12.16 -6.30
C GLU A 15 4.17 -13.27 -5.25
N ASN A 16 4.94 -13.18 -4.17
CA ASN A 16 4.93 -14.17 -3.10
C ASN A 16 3.76 -13.98 -2.13
N ALA A 17 3.16 -12.79 -2.06
CA ALA A 17 2.06 -12.52 -1.14
C ALA A 17 0.79 -13.38 -1.44
N PRO A 18 0.32 -13.52 -2.70
CA PRO A 18 -0.82 -14.41 -3.00
C PRO A 18 -0.56 -15.88 -2.60
N LEU A 19 0.66 -16.38 -2.85
CA LEU A 19 1.05 -17.74 -2.44
C LEU A 19 1.04 -17.89 -0.92
N ASN A 20 1.61 -16.93 -0.20
CA ASN A 20 1.63 -16.94 1.26
C ASN A 20 0.22 -16.86 1.86
N ALA A 21 -0.67 -16.07 1.27
CA ALA A 21 -2.08 -16.01 1.65
C ALA A 21 -2.80 -17.34 1.39
N HIS A 22 -2.57 -17.96 0.24
CA HIS A 22 -3.13 -19.26 -0.09
C HIS A 22 -2.71 -20.35 0.91
N ASN A 23 -1.42 -20.39 1.27
CA ASN A 23 -0.87 -21.40 2.18
C ASN A 23 -1.48 -21.37 3.59
N ILE A 24 -2.08 -20.25 4.01
CA ILE A 24 -2.78 -20.13 5.29
C ILE A 24 -4.30 -20.29 5.17
N GLY A 25 -4.81 -20.66 3.99
CA GLY A 25 -6.24 -20.80 3.72
C GLY A 25 -7.01 -19.47 3.69
N ALA A 26 -6.32 -18.36 3.38
CA ALA A 26 -6.94 -17.04 3.36
C ALA A 26 -7.91 -16.88 2.18
N THR A 27 -8.94 -16.07 2.40
CA THR A 27 -9.91 -15.63 1.38
C THR A 27 -9.79 -14.13 1.06
N ALA A 28 -8.89 -13.43 1.77
CA ALA A 28 -8.39 -12.09 1.50
C ALA A 28 -7.01 -11.90 2.14
N PHE A 29 -6.23 -10.91 1.71
CA PHE A 29 -4.96 -10.60 2.35
C PHE A 29 -4.56 -9.13 2.21
N ALA A 30 -3.62 -8.71 3.06
CA ALA A 30 -2.94 -7.43 2.94
C ALA A 30 -1.45 -7.66 2.68
N LEU A 31 -0.79 -6.67 2.09
CA LEU A 31 0.65 -6.67 1.81
C LEU A 31 1.19 -5.23 1.77
N PHE A 32 2.50 -5.09 1.94
CA PHE A 32 3.22 -3.90 1.46
C PHE A 32 3.60 -4.12 0.00
N THR A 33 3.41 -3.12 -0.86
CA THR A 33 3.81 -3.22 -2.28
C THR A 33 5.30 -2.93 -2.48
N LYS A 34 5.95 -2.28 -1.51
CA LYS A 34 7.37 -1.94 -1.48
C LYS A 34 7.95 -2.01 -0.07
N ASN A 35 9.26 -1.78 0.07
CA ASN A 35 9.91 -1.76 1.38
C ASN A 35 9.46 -0.53 2.19
N GLN A 36 8.71 -0.77 3.25
CA GLN A 36 8.14 0.26 4.13
C GLN A 36 9.18 1.06 4.95
N ARG A 37 10.47 0.71 4.86
CA ARG A 37 11.57 1.41 5.54
C ARG A 37 12.33 2.39 4.64
N GLN A 38 11.95 2.49 3.37
CA GLN A 38 12.65 3.29 2.37
C GLN A 38 11.67 4.21 1.64
N TRP A 39 12.14 5.42 1.32
CA TRP A 39 11.36 6.37 0.53
C TRP A 39 11.25 5.94 -0.93
N PHE A 40 12.38 5.51 -1.48
CA PHE A 40 12.50 5.05 -2.85
C PHE A 40 12.47 3.51 -2.90
N SER A 41 11.80 2.96 -3.89
CA SER A 41 11.88 1.54 -4.21
C SER A 41 12.06 1.35 -5.70
N SER A 42 12.74 0.26 -6.07
CA SER A 42 12.87 -0.08 -7.49
C SER A 42 11.49 -0.25 -8.14
N PRO A 43 11.34 0.14 -9.41
CA PRO A 43 10.14 -0.14 -10.17
C PRO A 43 9.79 -1.63 -10.13
N LEU A 44 8.49 -1.93 -10.15
CA LEU A 44 8.03 -3.29 -10.37
C LEU A 44 8.47 -3.76 -11.76
N THR A 45 8.99 -4.99 -11.84
CA THR A 45 9.31 -5.61 -13.13
C THR A 45 8.04 -6.16 -13.77
N GLU A 46 7.99 -6.20 -15.10
CA GLU A 46 6.87 -6.79 -15.84
C GLU A 46 6.63 -8.26 -15.43
N GLU A 47 7.71 -9.01 -15.19
CA GLU A 47 7.67 -10.38 -14.70
C GLU A 47 6.99 -10.50 -13.34
N SER A 48 7.37 -9.66 -12.37
CA SER A 48 6.77 -9.65 -11.03
C SER A 48 5.29 -9.28 -11.08
N ILE A 49 4.92 -8.29 -11.91
CA ILE A 49 3.52 -7.88 -12.12
C ILE A 49 2.70 -9.03 -12.71
N ALA A 50 3.21 -9.67 -13.78
CA ALA A 50 2.53 -10.77 -14.45
C ALA A 50 2.35 -11.97 -13.50
N LEU A 51 3.39 -12.31 -12.73
CA LEU A 51 3.37 -13.43 -11.79
C LEU A 51 2.44 -13.17 -10.61
N PHE A 52 2.40 -11.96 -10.07
CA PHE A 52 1.42 -11.56 -9.04
C PHE A 52 -0.02 -11.77 -9.55
N LYS A 53 -0.33 -11.25 -10.73
CA LYS A 53 -1.67 -11.38 -11.34
C LYS A 53 -2.03 -12.83 -11.62
N SER A 54 -1.09 -13.62 -12.13
CA SER A 54 -1.28 -15.06 -12.37
C SER A 54 -1.61 -15.82 -11.10
N ARG A 55 -0.87 -15.58 -10.00
CA ARG A 55 -1.12 -16.26 -8.72
C ARG A 55 -2.41 -15.80 -8.06
N CYS A 56 -2.78 -14.53 -8.18
CA CYS A 56 -4.09 -14.05 -7.75
C CYS A 56 -5.21 -14.79 -8.48
N ALA A 57 -5.12 -14.94 -9.81
CA ALA A 57 -6.09 -15.70 -10.59
C ALA A 57 -6.11 -17.20 -10.22
N GLU A 58 -4.95 -17.83 -10.05
CA GLU A 58 -4.81 -19.23 -9.66
C GLU A 58 -5.46 -19.53 -8.29
N TYR A 59 -5.27 -18.64 -7.32
CA TYR A 59 -5.78 -18.81 -5.95
C TYR A 59 -7.14 -18.16 -5.69
N GLY A 60 -7.76 -17.56 -6.71
CA GLY A 60 -9.10 -16.97 -6.61
C GLY A 60 -9.16 -15.67 -5.81
N PHE A 61 -8.07 -14.88 -5.79
CA PHE A 61 -8.06 -13.53 -5.24
C PHE A 61 -8.38 -12.50 -6.33
N THR A 62 -9.52 -11.84 -6.18
CA THR A 62 -9.90 -10.65 -6.95
C THR A 62 -9.43 -9.38 -6.25
N PRO A 63 -9.36 -8.22 -6.94
CA PRO A 63 -8.88 -6.97 -6.33
C PRO A 63 -9.61 -6.60 -5.04
N CYS A 64 -10.92 -6.86 -4.97
CA CYS A 64 -11.74 -6.57 -3.80
C CYS A 64 -11.44 -7.45 -2.57
N GLN A 65 -10.51 -8.41 -2.66
CA GLN A 65 -10.05 -9.27 -1.57
C GLN A 65 -8.63 -8.90 -1.11
N ILE A 66 -8.02 -7.88 -1.69
CA ILE A 66 -6.64 -7.49 -1.43
C ILE A 66 -6.65 -6.07 -0.89
N LEU A 67 -6.02 -5.86 0.26
CA LEU A 67 -5.94 -4.54 0.90
C LEU A 67 -4.48 -4.17 1.17
N PRO A 68 -3.76 -3.62 0.17
CA PRO A 68 -2.40 -3.10 0.35
C PRO A 68 -2.36 -2.08 1.47
N HIS A 69 -1.25 -2.05 2.21
CA HIS A 69 -0.97 -1.00 3.19
C HIS A 69 0.21 -0.16 2.70
N ASP A 70 0.11 1.16 2.83
CA ASP A 70 1.22 2.06 2.50
C ASP A 70 2.33 2.05 3.56
N SER A 71 3.46 2.67 3.22
CA SER A 71 4.59 2.82 4.14
C SER A 71 4.25 3.67 5.37
N TYR A 72 4.63 3.20 6.56
CA TYR A 72 4.50 3.97 7.81
C TYR A 72 5.36 5.24 7.88
N LEU A 73 6.26 5.46 6.89
CA LEU A 73 7.01 6.70 6.76
C LEU A 73 6.14 7.86 6.23
N ILE A 74 5.05 7.55 5.53
CA ILE A 74 4.16 8.53 4.94
C ILE A 74 3.39 9.26 6.05
N ASN A 75 3.46 10.58 6.03
CA ASN A 75 2.62 11.45 6.84
C ASN A 75 2.01 12.53 5.95
N LEU A 76 0.79 12.26 5.45
CA LEU A 76 0.06 13.20 4.59
C LEU A 76 -0.46 14.45 5.32
N GLY A 77 -0.30 14.51 6.66
CA GLY A 77 -0.60 15.68 7.49
C GLY A 77 0.66 16.35 8.05
N SER A 78 1.84 16.07 7.49
CA SER A 78 3.10 16.57 8.04
C SER A 78 3.14 18.11 8.04
N PRO A 79 3.44 18.74 9.18
CA PRO A 79 3.64 20.19 9.27
C PRO A 79 4.97 20.65 8.66
N ASP A 80 5.87 19.71 8.35
CA ASP A 80 7.14 19.98 7.68
C ASP A 80 6.98 19.81 6.17
N LYS A 81 7.33 20.87 5.41
CA LYS A 81 7.08 20.91 3.95
C LYS A 81 7.85 19.84 3.19
N GLU A 82 9.12 19.61 3.53
CA GLU A 82 9.95 18.62 2.85
C GLU A 82 9.44 17.19 3.12
N SER A 83 9.08 16.89 4.37
CA SER A 83 8.46 15.63 4.76
C SER A 83 7.10 15.43 4.10
N LEU A 84 6.29 16.49 3.96
CA LEU A 84 5.00 16.43 3.30
C LEU A 84 5.16 16.11 1.80
N GLU A 85 6.09 16.79 1.11
CA GLU A 85 6.39 16.53 -0.30
C GLU A 85 6.89 15.09 -0.52
N LYS A 86 7.81 14.60 0.32
CA LYS A 86 8.27 13.20 0.28
C LYS A 86 7.13 12.21 0.50
N SER A 87 6.24 12.52 1.45
CA SER A 87 5.07 11.67 1.76
C SER A 87 4.11 11.61 0.57
N ARG A 88 3.78 12.75 -0.04
CA ARG A 88 2.91 12.83 -1.23
C ARG A 88 3.50 12.08 -2.42
N ASN A 89 4.78 12.30 -2.72
CA ASN A 89 5.45 11.59 -3.80
C ASN A 89 5.46 10.07 -3.58
N SER A 90 5.74 9.63 -2.35
CA SER A 90 5.69 8.20 -2.01
C SER A 90 4.27 7.63 -2.06
N PHE A 91 3.25 8.40 -1.67
CA PHE A 91 1.85 7.98 -1.72
C PHE A 91 1.36 7.81 -3.16
N ILE A 92 1.71 8.76 -4.05
CA ILE A 92 1.46 8.65 -5.50
C ILE A 92 2.13 7.41 -6.08
N GLU A 93 3.39 7.12 -5.69
CA GLU A 93 4.08 5.91 -6.13
C GLU A 93 3.36 4.64 -5.66
N GLU A 94 2.90 4.57 -4.40
CA GLU A 94 2.11 3.44 -3.88
C GLU A 94 0.81 3.23 -4.67
N MET A 95 0.11 4.32 -5.03
CA MET A 95 -1.10 4.26 -5.85
C MET A 95 -0.79 3.72 -7.27
N HIS A 96 0.28 4.20 -7.91
CA HIS A 96 0.70 3.66 -9.21
C HIS A 96 1.09 2.19 -9.15
N ARG A 97 1.74 1.75 -8.06
CA ARG A 97 2.05 0.32 -7.86
C ARG A 97 0.79 -0.51 -7.70
N CYS A 98 -0.22 0.00 -6.98
CA CYS A 98 -1.53 -0.65 -6.89
C CYS A 98 -2.16 -0.77 -8.28
N GLU A 99 -2.15 0.30 -9.07
CA GLU A 99 -2.65 0.30 -10.45
C GLU A 99 -1.92 -0.74 -11.34
N GLN A 100 -0.60 -0.78 -11.31
CA GLN A 100 0.22 -1.76 -12.05
C GLN A 100 -0.15 -3.20 -11.67
N LEU A 101 -0.36 -3.46 -10.38
CA LEU A 101 -0.75 -4.78 -9.86
C LEU A 101 -2.24 -5.11 -10.10
N GLY A 102 -3.04 -4.16 -10.58
CA GLY A 102 -4.47 -4.33 -10.83
C GLY A 102 -5.32 -4.29 -9.55
N LEU A 103 -4.86 -3.56 -8.53
CA LEU A 103 -5.51 -3.42 -7.23
C LEU A 103 -6.36 -2.15 -7.20
N ASP A 104 -7.50 -2.20 -6.52
CA ASP A 104 -8.50 -1.13 -6.47
C ASP A 104 -8.52 -0.38 -5.12
N ARG A 105 -7.58 -0.70 -4.22
CA ARG A 105 -7.51 -0.15 -2.86
C ARG A 105 -6.07 0.05 -2.42
N LEU A 106 -5.91 1.03 -1.54
CA LEU A 106 -4.72 1.28 -0.74
C LEU A 106 -5.19 1.75 0.65
N ASN A 107 -4.81 1.00 1.68
CA ASN A 107 -5.00 1.40 3.07
C ASN A 107 -3.82 2.25 3.53
N PHE A 108 -4.11 3.35 4.21
CA PHE A 108 -3.10 4.24 4.77
C PHE A 108 -3.56 4.84 6.08
N HIS A 109 -2.59 5.27 6.90
CA HIS A 109 -2.89 6.09 8.07
C HIS A 109 -2.96 7.56 7.65
N PRO A 110 -3.97 8.35 8.09
CA PRO A 110 -4.15 9.71 7.58
C PRO A 110 -2.93 10.62 7.76
N GLY A 111 -2.34 10.62 8.95
CA GLY A 111 -1.16 11.44 9.25
C GLY A 111 -1.08 11.81 10.73
N SER A 112 -0.13 12.69 11.06
CA SER A 112 0.10 13.21 12.40
C SER A 112 0.53 14.67 12.35
N HIS A 113 -0.14 15.51 13.14
CA HIS A 113 0.13 16.94 13.29
C HIS A 113 1.41 17.24 14.12
N LEU A 114 2.04 16.21 14.71
CA LEU A 114 3.28 16.28 15.50
C LEU A 114 3.24 17.33 16.64
N LYS A 115 2.05 17.73 17.10
CA LYS A 115 1.84 18.84 18.05
C LYS A 115 2.41 20.20 17.58
N LYS A 116 2.61 20.38 16.27
CA LYS A 116 3.15 21.63 15.67
C LYS A 116 2.08 22.49 14.99
N ILE A 117 0.96 21.88 14.58
CA ILE A 117 -0.21 22.55 14.01
C ILE A 117 -1.49 22.03 14.69
N SER A 118 -2.62 22.70 14.43
CA SER A 118 -3.93 22.26 14.90
C SER A 118 -4.36 20.95 14.21
N GLU A 119 -5.28 20.21 14.84
CA GLU A 119 -5.87 19.00 14.23
C GLU A 119 -6.63 19.35 12.94
N ASP A 120 -7.39 20.45 12.94
CA ASP A 120 -8.13 20.93 11.77
C ASP A 120 -7.21 21.24 10.58
N ASP A 121 -6.07 21.89 10.82
CA ASP A 121 -5.12 22.18 9.74
C ASP A 121 -4.42 20.92 9.24
N CYS A 122 -4.11 19.97 10.14
CA CYS A 122 -3.60 18.66 9.75
C CYS A 122 -4.60 17.91 8.85
N LEU A 123 -5.88 17.88 9.24
CA LEU A 123 -6.94 17.25 8.45
C LEU A 123 -7.11 17.91 7.07
N LYS A 124 -7.00 19.24 6.97
CA LYS A 124 -7.00 19.94 5.66
C LYS A 124 -5.82 19.54 4.78
N ILE A 125 -4.61 19.44 5.36
CA ILE A 125 -3.41 19.03 4.62
C ILE A 125 -3.53 17.59 4.13
N ILE A 126 -4.11 16.70 4.96
CA ILE A 126 -4.38 15.30 4.58
C ILE A 126 -5.37 15.25 3.42
N ALA A 127 -6.50 15.96 3.51
CA ALA A 127 -7.48 16.01 2.43
C ALA A 127 -6.86 16.52 1.13
N GLU A 128 -6.06 17.58 1.18
CA GLU A 128 -5.34 18.11 0.03
C GLU A 128 -4.29 17.14 -0.54
N SER A 129 -3.77 16.23 0.27
CA SER A 129 -2.83 15.20 -0.21
C SER A 129 -3.52 14.03 -0.91
N ILE A 130 -4.83 13.86 -0.70
CA ILE A 130 -5.65 12.82 -1.33
C ILE A 130 -6.21 13.31 -2.68
N ASN A 131 -6.48 14.61 -2.81
CA ASN A 131 -6.96 15.26 -4.04
C ASN A 131 -5.93 15.25 -5.16
#